data_AF-A0A8C0W6N4-F1
#
_entry.id   AF-A0A8C0W6N4-F1
#
_cell.length_a   1.000
_cell.length_b   1.000
_cell.length_c   1.000
_cell.angle_alpha   90.00
_cell.angle_beta   90.00
_cell.angle_gamma   90.00
#
_symmetry.space_group_name_H-M   'P 1'
#
loop_
_entity.id
_entity.type
_entity.pdbx_description
1 polymer ?
#
loop_
_entity_poly.entity_id
_entity_poly.type
_entity_poly.pdbx_seq_one_letter_code
_entity_poly.pdbx_strand_id
1 'polypeptide(L)'
;MMKMSSPFLWYLVTLLALAELYDEAEGLELQRHKRNADLQQPRMAAESGNLVFLTGSAQNIEFRTGSLGKIKLNNEDLGECLHQVQKNKDDITDLKRNTLSLTQNVSSQAHQFNSKLVDLEKKFQSLQQTVEKNVCSSNPCRNGGTCLNLQDSFFCICPPQWEVISIPSFGSIGN
;
A
#
# COMPACT_ATOMS: atom_id res chain seq x y z
N MET A 1 -12.93 27.16 99.40
CA MET A 1 -12.74 28.18 98.32
C MET A 1 -11.30 28.68 98.39
N MET A 2 -10.40 28.08 97.62
CA MET A 2 -8.99 28.53 97.55
C MET A 2 -8.92 29.73 96.59
N LYS A 3 -8.55 30.91 97.12
CA LYS A 3 -8.21 32.09 96.29
C LYS A 3 -6.87 31.82 95.62
N MET A 4 -6.88 31.52 94.34
CA MET A 4 -5.67 31.40 93.54
C MET A 4 -5.07 32.81 93.40
N SER A 5 -3.85 33.00 93.93
CA SER A 5 -3.17 34.30 93.96
C SER A 5 -2.94 34.80 92.51
N SER A 6 -3.24 36.08 92.25
CA SER A 6 -3.09 36.79 90.97
C SER A 6 -1.85 36.41 90.12
N PRO A 7 -0.63 36.26 90.67
CA PRO A 7 0.55 35.89 89.87
C PRO A 7 0.48 34.48 89.28
N PHE A 8 -0.25 33.54 89.90
CA PHE A 8 -0.38 32.17 89.40
C PHE A 8 -1.24 32.09 88.14
N LEU A 9 -2.29 32.92 88.07
CA LEU A 9 -3.15 33.03 86.90
C LEU A 9 -2.38 33.65 85.72
N TRP A 10 -1.56 34.67 85.99
CA TRP A 10 -0.70 35.25 84.97
C TRP A 10 0.34 34.26 84.45
N TYR A 11 0.95 33.47 85.35
CA TYR A 11 1.92 32.44 84.96
C TYR A 11 1.29 31.36 84.08
N LEU A 12 0.06 30.96 84.41
CA LEU A 12 -0.69 29.97 83.63
C LEU A 12 -1.06 30.51 82.24
N VAL A 13 -1.48 31.78 82.15
CA VAL A 13 -1.78 32.42 80.86
C VAL A 13 -0.51 32.57 80.02
N THR A 14 0.62 32.92 80.62
CA THR A 14 1.90 32.98 79.89
C THR A 14 2.38 31.60 79.45
N LEU A 15 2.15 30.55 80.25
CA LEU A 15 2.47 29.17 79.87
C LEU A 15 1.59 28.68 78.71
N LEU A 16 0.30 29.00 78.72
CA LEU A 16 -0.62 28.65 77.63
C LEU A 16 -0.29 29.41 76.34
N ALA A 17 0.05 30.70 76.43
CA ALA A 17 0.50 31.48 75.29
C ALA A 17 1.86 30.99 74.73
N LEU A 18 2.76 30.53 75.60
CA LEU A 18 4.02 29.90 75.19
C LEU A 18 3.79 28.51 74.58
N ALA A 19 2.77 27.77 75.02
CA ALA A 19 2.39 26.49 74.42
C ALA A 19 1.76 26.68 73.02
N GLU A 20 0.93 27.70 72.81
CA GLU A 20 0.41 28.08 71.49
C GLU A 20 1.51 28.55 70.54
N LEU A 21 2.58 29.17 71.06
CA LEU A 21 3.78 29.52 70.27
C LEU A 21 4.70 28.32 70.00
N TYR A 22 4.63 27.25 70.80
CA TYR A 22 5.44 26.03 70.62
C TYR A 22 4.80 25.02 69.65
N ASP A 23 3.49 25.06 69.48
CA ASP A 23 2.75 24.17 68.56
C ASP A 23 2.99 24.53 67.07
N GLU A 24 3.62 25.67 66.79
CA GLU A 24 3.93 26.13 65.43
C GLU A 24 5.41 25.92 65.05
N ALA A 25 6.18 25.14 65.82
CA ALA A 25 7.61 24.91 65.59
C ALA A 25 8.06 23.45 65.40
N GLU A 26 7.18 22.44 65.58
CA GLU A 26 7.54 21.03 65.30
C GLU A 26 6.55 20.33 64.36
N GLY A 27 6.16 21.02 63.30
CA GLY A 27 5.95 20.35 62.02
C GLY A 27 7.31 19.96 61.45
N LEU A 28 7.90 18.86 61.93
CA LEU A 28 9.09 18.24 61.36
C LEU A 28 8.69 17.60 60.01
N GLU A 29 8.28 18.46 59.06
CA GLU A 29 8.28 18.17 57.64
C GLU A 29 9.68 17.66 57.34
N LEU A 30 9.79 16.36 57.10
CA LEU A 30 10.97 15.75 56.53
C LEU A 30 11.14 16.42 55.16
N GLN A 31 11.79 17.59 55.13
CA GLN A 31 12.24 18.27 53.93
C GLN A 31 13.21 17.30 53.26
N ARG A 32 12.63 16.42 52.44
CA ARG A 32 13.35 15.60 51.48
C ARG A 32 14.17 16.61 50.69
N HIS A 33 15.48 16.66 50.97
CA HIS A 33 16.42 17.52 50.29
C HIS A 33 16.18 17.37 48.79
N LYS A 34 15.47 18.34 48.21
CA LYS A 34 15.21 18.40 46.79
C LYS A 34 16.55 18.79 46.19
N ARG A 35 17.37 17.78 45.86
CA ARG A 35 18.63 17.95 45.15
C ARG A 35 18.35 18.89 43.97
N ASN A 36 19.17 19.93 43.83
CA ASN A 36 19.10 20.86 42.72
C ASN A 36 19.33 20.04 41.45
N ALA A 37 18.23 19.64 40.80
CA ALA A 37 18.27 18.69 39.70
C ALA A 37 18.63 19.46 38.44
N ASP A 38 19.80 19.18 37.89
CA ASP A 38 20.20 19.68 36.59
C ASP A 38 19.12 19.30 35.56
N LEU A 39 18.43 20.31 35.03
CA LEU A 39 17.33 20.14 34.10
C LEU A 39 17.78 19.53 32.77
N GLN A 40 19.09 19.55 32.48
CA GLN A 40 19.67 19.00 31.25
C GLN A 40 19.96 17.50 31.33
N GLN A 41 19.86 16.87 32.51
CA GLN A 41 20.15 15.44 32.71
C GLN A 41 18.87 14.57 32.75
N PRO A 42 19.00 13.26 32.45
CA PRO A 42 17.93 12.28 32.60
C PRO A 42 17.40 12.22 34.02
N ARG A 43 16.08 12.33 34.18
CA ARG A 43 15.41 12.28 35.48
C ARG A 43 14.02 11.67 35.41
N MET A 44 13.53 11.22 36.55
CA MET A 44 12.13 10.85 36.78
C MET A 44 11.46 11.91 37.65
N ALA A 45 10.30 12.41 37.22
CA ALA A 45 9.54 13.44 37.92
C ALA A 45 8.08 13.01 38.11
N ALA A 46 7.45 13.51 39.17
CA ALA A 46 6.01 13.36 39.40
C ALA A 46 5.32 14.69 39.10
N GLU A 47 4.44 14.72 38.10
CA GLU A 47 3.79 15.94 37.61
C GLU A 47 2.28 15.70 37.49
N SER A 48 1.50 16.40 38.31
CA SER A 48 0.02 16.32 38.32
C SER A 48 -0.53 14.88 38.40
N GLY A 49 0.11 14.02 39.22
CA GLY A 49 -0.28 12.62 39.38
C GLY A 49 0.33 11.65 38.36
N ASN A 50 1.06 12.13 37.37
CA ASN A 50 1.75 11.30 36.37
C ASN A 50 3.21 11.06 36.77
N LEU A 51 3.73 9.87 36.44
CA LEU A 51 5.17 9.60 36.50
C LEU A 51 5.77 9.87 35.11
N VAL A 52 6.70 10.83 35.03
CA VAL A 52 7.29 11.31 33.77
C VAL A 52 8.78 11.02 33.74
N PHE A 53 9.25 10.42 32.64
CA PHE A 53 10.65 10.16 32.35
C PHE A 53 11.16 11.25 31.39
N LEU A 54 12.12 12.06 31.83
CA LEU A 54 12.67 13.20 31.10
C LEU A 54 14.13 12.88 30.77
N THR A 55 14.50 12.82 29.49
CA THR A 55 15.85 12.38 29.10
C THR A 55 16.89 13.51 29.08
N GLY A 56 16.49 14.77 28.91
CA GLY A 56 17.44 15.88 28.72
C GLY A 56 17.99 15.96 27.28
N SER A 57 18.98 16.82 27.04
CA SER A 57 19.54 17.03 25.70
C SER A 57 20.48 15.90 25.31
N ALA A 58 20.18 15.21 24.21
CA ALA A 58 21.01 14.15 23.61
C ALA A 58 21.37 12.97 24.54
N GLN A 59 20.51 12.68 25.53
CA GLN A 59 20.68 11.56 26.46
C GLN A 59 19.47 10.61 26.37
N ASN A 60 19.64 9.39 26.87
CA ASN A 60 18.61 8.34 26.84
C ASN A 60 18.28 7.86 28.25
N ILE A 61 17.07 7.35 28.42
CA ILE A 61 16.71 6.50 29.56
C ILE A 61 16.55 5.09 28.99
N GLU A 62 17.43 4.19 29.40
CA GLU A 62 17.48 2.83 28.89
C GLU A 62 16.93 1.85 29.94
N PHE A 63 15.95 1.05 29.53
CA PHE A 63 15.43 -0.05 30.33
C PHE A 63 16.03 -1.35 29.80
N ARG A 64 16.76 -2.06 30.67
CA ARG A 64 17.43 -3.32 30.33
C ARG A 64 16.91 -4.40 31.25
N THR A 65 16.66 -5.58 30.69
CA THR A 65 16.26 -6.75 31.46
C THR A 65 17.33 -7.83 31.40
N GLY A 66 17.37 -8.67 32.44
CA GLY A 66 18.15 -9.90 32.43
C GLY A 66 17.53 -10.95 31.50
N SER A 67 18.13 -12.13 31.43
CA SER A 67 17.74 -13.21 30.51
C SER A 67 16.27 -13.67 30.64
N LEU A 68 15.69 -13.59 31.83
CA LEU A 68 14.28 -13.94 32.10
C LEU A 68 13.40 -12.71 32.39
N GLY A 69 13.98 -11.51 32.38
CA GLY A 69 13.26 -10.28 32.70
C GLY A 69 12.45 -9.78 31.50
N LYS A 70 11.25 -9.28 31.77
CA LYS A 70 10.32 -8.75 30.76
C LYS A 70 9.98 -7.29 31.07
N ILE A 71 9.89 -6.47 30.04
CA ILE A 71 9.35 -5.11 30.13
C ILE A 71 7.89 -5.19 29.73
N LYS A 72 7.00 -4.81 30.65
CA LYS A 72 5.56 -4.75 30.36
C LYS A 72 5.09 -3.30 30.34
N LEU A 73 4.28 -2.97 29.34
CA LEU A 73 3.53 -1.73 29.29
C LEU A 73 2.07 -2.06 29.52
N ASN A 74 1.52 -1.62 30.65
CA ASN A 74 0.25 -2.12 31.18
C ASN A 74 0.27 -3.66 31.34
N ASN A 75 -0.53 -4.37 30.56
CA ASN A 75 -0.63 -5.83 30.58
C ASN A 75 0.09 -6.50 29.40
N GLU A 76 0.75 -5.74 28.52
CA GLU A 76 1.40 -6.24 27.31
C GLU A 76 2.91 -6.44 27.51
N ASP A 77 3.46 -7.50 26.93
CA ASP A 77 4.91 -7.77 26.91
C ASP A 77 5.54 -7.07 25.70
N LEU A 78 6.44 -6.12 25.97
CA LEU A 78 7.10 -5.34 24.92
C LEU A 78 7.94 -6.23 23.98
N GLY A 79 8.56 -7.29 24.50
CA GLY A 79 9.35 -8.23 23.70
C GLY A 79 8.48 -9.00 22.70
N GLU A 80 7.29 -9.41 23.12
CA GLU A 80 6.32 -10.08 22.26
C GLU A 80 5.77 -9.14 21.18
N CYS A 81 5.46 -7.90 21.55
CA CYS A 81 5.04 -6.87 20.61
C CYS A 81 6.12 -6.59 19.53
N LEU A 82 7.38 -6.41 19.95
CA LEU A 82 8.50 -6.20 19.01
C LEU A 82 8.69 -7.39 18.07
N HIS A 83 8.58 -8.62 18.58
CA HIS A 83 8.64 -9.82 17.75
C HIS A 83 7.50 -9.87 16.73
N GLN A 84 6.27 -9.51 17.14
CA GLN A 84 5.12 -9.46 16.24
C GLN A 84 5.29 -8.38 15.16
N VAL A 85 5.82 -7.20 15.50
CA VAL A 85 6.12 -6.14 14.53
C VAL A 85 7.15 -6.60 13.51
N GLN A 86 8.20 -7.29 13.95
CA GLN A 86 9.22 -7.83 13.05
C GLN A 86 8.63 -8.89 12.11
N LYS A 87 7.83 -9.82 12.63
CA LYS A 87 7.14 -10.82 11.82
C LYS A 87 6.23 -10.18 10.78
N ASN A 88 5.42 -9.20 11.19
CA ASN A 88 4.53 -8.48 10.28
C ASN A 88 5.33 -7.76 9.17
N LYS A 89 6.49 -7.20 9.48
CA LYS A 89 7.38 -6.57 8.50
C LYS A 89 7.87 -7.57 7.45
N ASP A 90 8.26 -8.77 7.88
CA ASP A 90 8.73 -9.83 6.99
C ASP A 90 7.58 -10.33 6.08
N ASP A 91 6.40 -10.58 6.66
CA ASP A 91 5.19 -10.97 5.92
C ASP A 91 4.80 -9.92 4.85
N ILE A 92 4.83 -8.62 5.19
CA ILE A 92 4.57 -7.53 4.24
C ILE A 92 5.60 -7.51 3.11
N THR A 93 6.87 -7.78 3.42
CA THR A 93 7.95 -7.80 2.43
C THR A 93 7.73 -8.93 1.42
N ASP A 94 7.31 -10.09 1.88
CA ASP A 94 7.03 -11.24 1.02
C ASP A 94 5.75 -11.07 0.20
N LEU A 95 4.69 -10.50 0.79
CA LEU A 95 3.49 -10.10 0.05
C LEU A 95 3.81 -9.12 -1.08
N LYS A 96 4.69 -8.15 -0.82
CA LYS A 96 5.13 -7.18 -1.83
C LYS A 96 5.90 -7.85 -2.98
N ARG A 97 6.78 -8.82 -2.69
CA ARG A 97 7.47 -9.60 -3.73
C ARG A 97 6.50 -10.37 -4.61
N ASN A 98 5.56 -11.09 -3.99
CA ASN A 98 4.58 -11.88 -4.71
C ASN A 98 3.68 -11.00 -5.61
N THR A 99 3.29 -9.82 -5.12
CA THR A 99 2.52 -8.85 -5.89
C THR A 99 3.28 -8.33 -7.10
N LEU A 100 4.59 -8.11 -6.97
CA LEU A 100 5.44 -7.66 -8.09
C LEU A 100 5.52 -8.72 -9.20
N SER A 101 5.75 -9.98 -8.83
CA SER A 101 5.77 -11.10 -9.78
C SER A 101 4.42 -11.29 -10.47
N LEU A 102 3.31 -11.18 -9.74
CA LEU A 102 1.97 -11.29 -10.31
C LEU A 102 1.69 -10.17 -11.33
N THR A 103 2.06 -8.93 -10.98
CA THR A 103 1.84 -7.76 -11.86
C THR A 103 2.61 -7.88 -13.18
N GLN A 104 3.84 -8.41 -13.14
CA GLN A 104 4.64 -8.68 -14.35
C GLN A 104 3.99 -9.75 -15.24
N ASN A 105 3.48 -10.83 -14.64
CA ASN A 105 2.81 -11.90 -15.37
C ASN A 105 1.51 -11.41 -16.04
N VAL A 106 0.70 -10.62 -15.33
CA VAL A 106 -0.54 -10.06 -15.89
C VAL A 106 -0.25 -9.08 -17.02
N SER A 107 0.77 -8.22 -16.87
CA SER A 107 1.18 -7.28 -17.92
C SER A 107 1.62 -8.01 -19.20
N SER A 108 2.48 -9.03 -19.07
CA SER A 108 2.94 -9.80 -20.23
C SER A 108 1.80 -10.53 -20.94
N GLN A 109 0.85 -11.10 -20.19
CA GLN A 109 -0.36 -11.67 -20.76
C GLN A 109 -1.24 -10.63 -21.46
N ALA A 110 -1.45 -9.45 -20.85
CA ALA A 110 -2.22 -8.38 -21.46
C ALA A 110 -1.61 -7.91 -22.79
N HIS A 111 -0.29 -7.76 -22.85
CA HIS A 111 0.42 -7.45 -24.09
C HIS A 111 0.25 -8.55 -25.14
N GLN A 112 0.34 -9.83 -24.74
CA GLN A 112 0.12 -10.95 -25.65
C GLN A 112 -1.31 -11.02 -26.19
N PHE A 113 -2.31 -10.71 -25.37
CA PHE A 113 -3.70 -10.65 -25.82
C PHE A 113 -3.92 -9.47 -26.77
N ASN A 114 -3.39 -8.30 -26.46
CA ASN A 114 -3.48 -7.13 -27.32
C ASN A 114 -2.83 -7.37 -28.69
N SER A 115 -1.67 -8.02 -28.74
CA SER A 115 -1.03 -8.32 -30.02
C SER A 115 -1.87 -9.27 -30.87
N LYS A 116 -2.47 -10.31 -30.26
CA LYS A 116 -3.37 -11.24 -30.95
C LYS A 116 -4.62 -10.54 -31.47
N LEU A 117 -5.18 -9.61 -30.70
CA LEU A 117 -6.34 -8.83 -31.13
C LEU A 117 -6.03 -7.97 -32.36
N VAL A 118 -4.90 -7.26 -32.34
CA VAL A 118 -4.47 -6.45 -33.50
C VAL A 118 -4.25 -7.32 -34.73
N ASP A 119 -3.64 -8.50 -34.58
CA ASP A 119 -3.45 -9.42 -35.71
C ASP A 119 -4.78 -9.98 -36.24
N LEU A 120 -5.73 -10.26 -35.34
CA LEU A 120 -7.06 -10.71 -35.73
C LEU A 120 -7.84 -9.61 -36.46
N GLU A 121 -7.75 -8.37 -35.98
CA GLU A 121 -8.37 -7.20 -36.61
C GLU A 121 -7.81 -6.97 -38.02
N LYS A 122 -6.49 -7.07 -38.20
CA LYS A 122 -5.86 -7.01 -39.53
C LYS A 122 -6.35 -8.11 -40.46
N LYS A 123 -6.48 -9.35 -39.97
CA LYS A 123 -7.02 -10.46 -40.76
C LYS A 123 -8.47 -10.20 -41.16
N PHE A 124 -9.27 -9.68 -40.25
CA PHE A 124 -10.66 -9.32 -40.54
C PHE A 124 -10.74 -8.23 -41.63
N GLN A 125 -9.94 -7.17 -41.52
CA GLN A 125 -9.86 -6.12 -42.53
C GLN A 125 -9.42 -6.66 -43.90
N SER A 126 -8.43 -7.56 -43.93
CA SER A 126 -7.99 -8.20 -45.17
C SER A 126 -9.08 -9.07 -45.81
N LEU A 127 -9.83 -9.82 -45.00
CA LEU A 127 -10.95 -10.62 -45.50
C LEU A 127 -12.06 -9.74 -46.06
N GLN A 128 -12.39 -8.64 -45.37
CA GLN A 128 -13.36 -7.67 -45.85
C GLN A 128 -12.95 -7.10 -47.22
N GLN A 129 -11.67 -6.75 -47.38
CA GLN A 129 -11.15 -6.25 -48.66
C GLN A 129 -11.28 -7.28 -49.79
N THR A 130 -11.03 -8.56 -49.53
CA THR A 130 -11.21 -9.63 -50.53
C THR A 130 -12.67 -9.79 -50.94
N VAL A 131 -13.61 -9.62 -50.01
CA VAL A 131 -15.05 -9.72 -50.30
C VAL A 131 -15.55 -8.53 -51.13
N GLU A 132 -15.07 -7.33 -50.84
CA GLU A 132 -15.49 -6.11 -51.54
C GLU A 132 -14.76 -5.88 -52.88
N LYS A 133 -13.73 -6.67 -53.19
CA LYS A 133 -12.92 -6.52 -54.41
C LYS A 133 -13.76 -6.83 -55.65
N ASN A 134 -14.00 -5.79 -56.46
CA ASN A 134 -14.65 -5.91 -57.76
C ASN A 134 -13.65 -5.73 -58.91
N VAL A 135 -13.14 -6.85 -59.41
CA VAL A 135 -12.16 -6.96 -60.51
C VAL A 135 -12.77 -6.50 -61.84
N CYS A 136 -14.10 -6.52 -61.99
CA CYS A 136 -14.78 -6.07 -63.21
C CYS A 136 -15.01 -4.55 -63.30
N SER A 137 -14.65 -3.78 -62.27
CA SER A 137 -14.86 -2.32 -62.23
C SER A 137 -14.22 -1.57 -63.41
N SER A 138 -13.07 -2.04 -63.93
CA SER A 138 -12.37 -1.45 -65.07
C SER A 138 -12.65 -2.16 -66.41
N ASN A 139 -13.57 -3.13 -66.44
CA ASN A 139 -13.83 -4.06 -67.54
C ASN A 139 -12.55 -4.56 -68.25
N PRO A 140 -11.83 -5.53 -67.65
CA PRO A 140 -10.62 -6.09 -68.24
C PRO A 140 -10.87 -6.92 -69.53
N CYS A 141 -12.12 -7.19 -69.89
CA CYS A 141 -12.46 -7.99 -71.06
C CYS A 141 -12.25 -7.19 -72.36
N ARG A 142 -11.55 -7.80 -73.32
CA ARG A 142 -11.29 -7.20 -74.64
C ARG A 142 -12.47 -7.44 -75.60
N ASN A 143 -12.51 -6.69 -76.69
CA ASN A 143 -13.43 -6.89 -77.82
C ASN A 143 -14.94 -6.83 -77.47
N GLY A 144 -15.29 -6.06 -76.44
CA GLY A 144 -16.69 -5.88 -76.03
C GLY A 144 -17.29 -7.05 -75.23
N GLY A 145 -16.45 -7.91 -74.63
CA GLY A 145 -16.91 -8.97 -73.73
C GLY A 145 -17.54 -8.44 -72.44
N THR A 146 -18.48 -9.19 -71.88
CA THR A 146 -19.10 -8.89 -70.57
C THR A 146 -18.30 -9.53 -69.45
N CYS A 147 -17.88 -8.73 -68.46
CA CYS A 147 -17.09 -9.21 -67.32
C CYS A 147 -17.99 -9.70 -66.18
N LEU A 148 -17.73 -10.90 -65.69
CA LEU A 148 -18.31 -11.45 -64.47
C LEU A 148 -17.25 -11.44 -63.35
N ASN A 149 -17.57 -10.80 -62.23
CA ASN A 149 -16.68 -10.71 -61.08
C ASN A 149 -16.78 -11.99 -60.24
N LEU A 150 -15.65 -12.60 -59.94
CA LEU A 150 -15.54 -13.71 -59.00
C LEU A 150 -14.68 -13.26 -57.80
N GLN A 151 -14.66 -14.06 -56.73
CA GLN A 151 -14.02 -13.73 -55.45
C GLN A 151 -12.55 -13.28 -55.59
N ASP A 152 -11.77 -13.95 -56.45
CA ASP A 152 -10.35 -13.65 -56.71
C ASP A 152 -10.00 -13.59 -58.20
N SER A 153 -10.99 -13.67 -59.07
CA SER A 153 -10.81 -13.78 -60.51
C SER A 153 -11.94 -13.10 -61.28
N PHE A 154 -11.85 -13.09 -62.59
CA PHE A 154 -12.91 -12.59 -63.46
C PHE A 154 -13.10 -13.58 -64.61
N PHE A 155 -14.32 -13.65 -65.12
CA PHE A 155 -14.66 -14.43 -66.31
C PHE A 155 -15.21 -13.51 -67.39
N CYS A 156 -14.72 -13.65 -68.62
CA CYS A 156 -15.18 -12.85 -69.75
C CYS A 156 -16.12 -13.66 -70.63
N ILE A 157 -17.34 -13.18 -70.80
CA ILE A 157 -18.28 -13.71 -71.77
C ILE A 157 -18.05 -12.95 -73.08
N CYS A 158 -17.53 -13.64 -74.09
CA CYS A 158 -17.31 -13.08 -75.42
C CYS A 158 -18.60 -13.16 -76.25
N PRO A 159 -18.89 -12.15 -77.08
CA PRO A 159 -20.00 -12.22 -78.02
C PRO A 159 -19.66 -13.20 -79.17
N PRO A 160 -20.66 -13.78 -79.86
CA PRO A 160 -20.48 -14.94 -80.76
C PRO A 160 -19.51 -14.69 -81.92
N GLN A 161 -19.29 -13.44 -82.33
CA GLN A 161 -18.30 -13.08 -83.35
C GLN A 161 -16.82 -13.22 -82.89
N TRP A 162 -16.58 -13.49 -81.60
CA TRP A 162 -15.27 -13.75 -81.00
C TRP A 162 -15.21 -15.09 -80.28
N GLU A 163 -16.28 -15.88 -80.32
CA GLU A 163 -16.29 -17.26 -79.87
C GLU A 163 -15.58 -18.08 -80.96
N VAL A 164 -14.28 -18.31 -80.76
CA VAL A 164 -13.46 -19.07 -81.71
C VAL A 164 -14.11 -20.44 -81.87
N ILE A 165 -14.65 -20.68 -83.07
CA ILE A 165 -15.17 -21.98 -83.51
C ILE A 165 -14.12 -23.04 -83.23
N SER A 166 -14.34 -23.87 -82.20
CA SER A 166 -13.68 -25.16 -82.09
C SER A 166 -14.50 -26.14 -82.94
N ILE A 167 -14.20 -26.22 -84.24
CA ILE A 167 -14.56 -27.41 -85.02
C ILE A 167 -13.56 -28.50 -84.59
N PRO A 168 -13.99 -29.61 -83.94
CA PRO A 168 -13.13 -30.77 -83.86
C PRO A 168 -13.18 -31.47 -85.22
N SER A 169 -12.16 -31.26 -86.04
CA SER A 169 -11.90 -32.11 -87.20
C SER A 169 -11.46 -33.50 -86.71
N PHE A 170 -12.40 -34.40 -86.45
CA PHE A 170 -12.12 -35.84 -86.33
C PHE A 170 -13.20 -36.65 -87.03
N GLY A 171 -12.82 -37.28 -88.13
CA GLY A 171 -13.66 -38.17 -88.93
C GLY A 171 -12.84 -38.96 -89.95
N SER A 172 -11.69 -39.53 -89.55
CA SER A 172 -11.08 -40.63 -90.30
C SER A 172 -11.76 -41.93 -89.84
N ILE A 173 -12.73 -42.41 -90.62
CA ILE A 173 -13.26 -43.76 -90.49
C ILE A 173 -12.28 -44.69 -91.20
N GLY A 174 -11.55 -45.48 -90.41
CA GLY A 174 -10.89 -46.70 -90.89
C GLY A 174 -11.82 -47.89 -90.71
N ASN A 175 -12.29 -48.45 -91.83
CA ASN A 175 -12.29 -49.87 -92.18
C ASN A 175 -12.89 -50.03 -93.57
#